data_AF-A0AAI9KQP4-F1
#
_entry.id   AF-A0AAI9KQP4-F1
#
_cell.length_a   1.000
_cell.length_b   1.000
_cell.length_c   1.000
_cell.angle_alpha   90.00
_cell.angle_beta   90.00
_cell.angle_gamma   90.00
#
_symmetry.space_group_name_H-M   'P 1'
#
loop_
_entity.id
_entity.type
_entity.pdbx_description
1 polymer ?
#
loop_
_entity_poly.entity_id
_entity_poly.type
_entity_poly.pdbx_seq_one_letter_code
_entity_poly.pdbx_strand_id
1 'polypeptide(L)'
;MDTQAFQHLLSLFPQLTMRQRRLAQHELTTPHPITSLAAQLPACRCCPHCQAEATQLAPWGWSRGLRRYRCKQCLRTSSVLTKTPLARLRKAQCWEDYAQALIDGLTVRQAAVRCGVCKNTAFLWRHRFLKAMASHQAAREGGIVEVDETFFLESFKGLRGLPRPARHRGGKGRTRGTGPDYIPVMVVQDRAGHHADFQLEKMNAETVIAVLTPLVSSDAVLCSDGAGVYASFSKAQGVTHQVVRNRQGERVVGAYHIQHVNGYHRRLKEWMERFHGVATHYLRNYLGWRRMLERYGREVNVPRCLHEALGRPMQHVIGT
;
A
#
# COMPACT_ATOMS: atom_id res chain seq x y z
N MET A 1 -34.30 7.84 6.73
CA MET A 1 -35.32 8.45 7.60
C MET A 1 -36.65 8.00 7.05
N ASP A 2 -37.61 7.67 7.90
CA ASP A 2 -38.99 7.45 7.47
C ASP A 2 -39.54 8.74 6.83
N THR A 3 -40.33 8.62 5.76
CA THR A 3 -40.81 9.76 4.96
C THR A 3 -41.73 10.65 5.78
N GLN A 4 -42.60 10.05 6.60
CA GLN A 4 -43.51 10.80 7.47
C GLN A 4 -42.75 11.54 8.57
N ALA A 5 -41.80 10.86 9.23
CA ALA A 5 -40.93 11.49 10.23
C ALA A 5 -40.13 12.67 9.64
N PHE A 6 -39.66 12.57 8.39
CA PHE A 6 -38.94 13.65 7.73
C PHE A 6 -39.86 14.83 7.36
N GLN A 7 -41.06 14.55 6.84
CA GLN A 7 -42.06 15.59 6.54
C GLN A 7 -42.48 16.36 7.80
N HIS A 8 -42.66 15.65 8.92
CA HIS A 8 -42.92 16.27 10.22
C HIS A 8 -41.74 17.13 10.69
N LEU A 9 -40.49 16.66 10.51
CA LEU A 9 -39.33 17.49 10.82
C LEU A 9 -39.30 18.78 9.99
N LEU A 10 -39.62 18.70 8.68
CA LEU A 10 -39.68 19.87 7.80
C LEU A 10 -40.77 20.87 8.21
N SER A 11 -41.93 20.40 8.69
CA SER A 11 -43.00 21.30 9.15
C SER A 11 -42.63 22.11 10.40
N LEU A 12 -41.61 21.68 11.15
CA LEU A 12 -41.09 22.39 12.32
C LEU A 12 -40.04 23.47 11.96
N PHE A 13 -39.49 23.48 10.75
CA PHE A 13 -38.47 24.47 10.33
C PHE A 13 -38.91 25.94 10.47
N PRO A 14 -40.17 26.31 10.14
CA PRO A 14 -40.65 27.67 10.35
C PRO A 14 -40.58 28.13 11.81
N GLN A 15 -40.70 27.19 12.76
CA GLN A 15 -40.72 27.45 14.21
C GLN A 15 -39.30 27.63 14.79
N LEU A 16 -38.25 27.38 14.02
CA LEU A 16 -36.88 27.54 14.49
C LEU A 16 -36.56 29.02 14.75
N THR A 17 -35.98 29.30 15.92
CA THR A 17 -35.40 30.61 16.25
C THR A 17 -34.24 30.96 15.32
N MET A 18 -33.86 32.24 15.24
CA MET A 18 -32.70 32.67 14.44
C MET A 18 -31.40 31.91 14.78
N ARG A 19 -31.15 31.62 16.06
CA ARG A 19 -29.99 30.83 16.51
C ARG A 19 -30.07 29.39 16.02
N GLN A 20 -31.25 28.75 16.13
CA GLN A 20 -31.45 27.39 15.66
C GLN A 20 -31.39 27.29 14.13
N ARG A 21 -31.91 28.28 13.40
CA ARG A 21 -31.79 28.36 11.93
C ARG A 21 -30.33 28.46 11.50
N ARG A 22 -29.52 29.31 12.15
CA ARG A 22 -28.08 29.39 11.90
C ARG A 22 -27.37 28.07 12.18
N LEU A 23 -27.72 27.39 13.27
CA LEU A 23 -27.15 26.08 13.61
C LEU A 23 -27.57 24.99 12.60
N ALA A 24 -28.84 24.93 12.22
CA ALA A 24 -29.32 23.99 11.20
C ALA A 24 -28.67 24.26 9.84
N GLN A 25 -28.54 25.53 9.45
CA GLN A 25 -27.86 25.91 8.22
C GLN A 25 -26.36 25.56 8.26
N HIS A 26 -25.70 25.76 9.40
CA HIS A 26 -24.33 25.29 9.63
C HIS A 26 -24.22 23.77 9.49
N GLU A 27 -25.08 22.98 10.14
CA GLU A 27 -25.07 21.51 10.03
C GLU A 27 -25.36 21.00 8.61
N LEU A 28 -26.25 21.68 7.87
CA LEU A 28 -26.60 21.32 6.49
C LEU A 28 -25.49 21.68 5.48
N THR A 29 -24.69 22.71 5.78
CA THR A 29 -23.58 23.17 4.92
C THR A 29 -22.23 22.56 5.31
N THR A 30 -22.08 22.11 6.56
CA THR A 30 -20.90 21.40 7.02
C THR A 30 -20.80 20.06 6.29
N PRO A 31 -19.69 19.76 5.59
CA PRO A 31 -19.52 18.47 4.92
C PRO A 31 -19.62 17.35 5.95
N HIS A 32 -20.69 16.57 5.91
CA HIS A 32 -20.78 15.38 6.75
C HIS A 32 -19.59 14.46 6.40
N PRO A 33 -18.84 13.89 7.36
CA PRO A 33 -17.58 13.17 7.09
C PRO A 33 -17.71 12.05 6.05
N ILE A 34 -18.89 11.43 5.97
CA ILE A 34 -19.15 10.38 4.98
C ILE A 34 -19.34 10.94 3.56
N THR A 35 -19.88 12.15 3.43
CA THR A 35 -20.00 12.86 2.15
C THR A 35 -18.63 13.31 1.64
N SER A 36 -17.75 13.78 2.55
CA SER A 36 -16.33 14.03 2.24
C SER A 36 -15.65 12.76 1.74
N LEU A 37 -15.79 11.65 2.48
CA LEU A 37 -15.17 10.38 2.09
C LEU A 37 -15.68 9.92 0.72
N ALA A 38 -16.99 10.02 0.46
CA ALA A 38 -17.56 9.63 -0.82
C ALA A 38 -16.96 10.43 -2.00
N ALA A 39 -16.63 11.70 -1.80
CA ALA A 39 -15.97 12.53 -2.82
C ALA A 39 -14.50 12.15 -3.05
N GLN A 40 -13.82 11.61 -2.04
CA GLN A 40 -12.41 11.18 -2.13
C GLN A 40 -12.24 9.76 -2.68
N LEU A 41 -13.32 8.97 -2.79
CA LEU A 41 -13.27 7.61 -3.30
C LEU A 41 -13.41 7.59 -4.84
N PRO A 42 -12.70 6.68 -5.53
CA PRO A 42 -12.77 6.58 -6.98
C PRO A 42 -14.14 6.07 -7.45
N ALA A 43 -14.59 6.54 -8.60
CA ALA A 43 -15.75 5.95 -9.27
C ALA A 43 -15.54 4.45 -9.58
N CYS A 44 -16.63 3.69 -9.65
CA CYS A 44 -16.59 2.31 -10.13
C CYS A 44 -16.30 2.28 -11.64
N ARG A 45 -15.21 1.61 -12.05
CA ARG A 45 -14.85 1.45 -13.47
C ARG A 45 -15.62 0.32 -14.16
N CYS A 46 -16.05 -0.68 -13.40
CA CYS A 46 -16.78 -1.85 -13.89
C CYS A 46 -17.61 -2.46 -12.75
N CYS A 47 -18.50 -3.39 -13.10
CA CYS A 47 -19.19 -4.23 -12.15
C CYS A 47 -18.19 -5.18 -11.47
N PRO A 48 -18.05 -5.15 -10.14
CA PRO A 48 -17.10 -6.03 -9.45
C PRO A 48 -17.49 -7.51 -9.54
N HIS A 49 -18.72 -7.84 -9.93
CA HIS A 49 -19.20 -9.22 -9.99
C HIS A 49 -18.95 -9.90 -11.34
N CYS A 50 -19.20 -9.19 -12.44
CA CYS A 50 -19.16 -9.74 -13.81
C CYS A 50 -18.27 -8.95 -14.77
N GLN A 51 -17.54 -7.94 -14.30
CA GLN A 51 -16.65 -7.07 -15.09
C GLN A 51 -17.31 -6.26 -16.21
N ALA A 52 -18.65 -6.22 -16.27
CA ALA A 52 -19.39 -5.32 -17.16
C ALA A 52 -18.93 -3.86 -16.99
N GLU A 53 -18.93 -3.10 -18.07
CA GLU A 53 -18.53 -1.70 -18.06
C GLU A 53 -19.34 -0.83 -17.10
N ALA A 54 -18.79 0.31 -16.67
CA ALA A 54 -19.46 1.25 -15.77
C ALA A 54 -20.83 1.73 -16.29
N THR A 55 -21.03 1.80 -17.61
CA THR A 55 -22.31 2.16 -18.26
C THR A 55 -23.46 1.22 -17.88
N GLN A 56 -23.14 -0.02 -17.48
CA GLN A 56 -24.09 -1.02 -17.03
C GLN A 56 -24.47 -0.89 -15.54
N LEU A 57 -23.86 0.05 -14.81
CA LEU A 57 -24.12 0.27 -13.39
C LEU A 57 -25.19 1.35 -13.18
N ALA A 58 -26.43 0.91 -12.97
CA ALA A 58 -27.52 1.82 -12.61
C ALA A 58 -27.44 2.21 -11.13
N PRO A 59 -27.69 3.47 -10.75
CA PRO A 59 -27.76 3.84 -9.35
C PRO A 59 -28.86 3.09 -8.58
N TRP A 60 -28.56 2.64 -7.36
CA TRP A 60 -29.45 1.80 -6.54
C TRP A 60 -29.50 2.29 -5.08
N GLY A 61 -29.70 3.60 -4.92
CA GLY A 61 -29.78 4.25 -3.61
C GLY A 61 -28.43 4.39 -2.90
N TRP A 62 -28.49 4.52 -1.58
CA TRP A 62 -27.35 4.77 -0.71
C TRP A 62 -27.31 3.79 0.45
N SER A 63 -26.12 3.48 0.96
CA SER A 63 -25.95 2.73 2.21
C SER A 63 -24.71 3.19 2.93
N ARG A 64 -24.85 3.52 4.22
CA ARG A 64 -23.74 4.02 5.07
C ARG A 64 -23.03 5.20 4.41
N GLY A 65 -23.81 6.08 3.79
CA GLY A 65 -23.41 7.27 3.03
C GLY A 65 -22.57 7.02 1.76
N LEU A 66 -22.52 5.78 1.27
CA LEU A 66 -21.93 5.46 -0.03
C LEU A 66 -23.00 5.10 -1.05
N ARG A 67 -22.81 5.54 -2.30
CA ARG A 67 -23.69 5.20 -3.42
C ARG A 67 -23.63 3.69 -3.68
N ARG A 68 -24.80 3.10 -3.91
CA ARG A 68 -24.93 1.72 -4.39
C ARG A 68 -25.30 1.72 -5.87
N TYR A 69 -24.92 0.66 -6.54
CA TYR A 69 -25.20 0.41 -7.94
C TYR A 69 -25.78 -0.98 -8.11
N ARG A 70 -26.64 -1.17 -9.11
CA ARG A 70 -27.12 -2.46 -9.59
C ARG A 70 -26.65 -2.64 -11.03
N CYS A 71 -25.96 -3.74 -11.30
CA CYS A 71 -25.53 -4.06 -12.65
C CYS A 71 -26.73 -4.51 -13.49
N LYS A 72 -26.90 -3.95 -14.69
CA LYS A 72 -27.96 -4.33 -15.63
C LYS A 72 -27.76 -5.74 -16.21
N GLN A 73 -26.51 -6.20 -16.33
CA GLN A 73 -26.20 -7.52 -16.89
C GLN A 73 -26.37 -8.64 -15.85
N CYS A 74 -25.67 -8.55 -14.71
CA CYS A 74 -25.68 -9.64 -13.71
C CYS A 74 -26.68 -9.44 -12.58
N LEU A 75 -27.44 -8.34 -12.59
CA LEU A 75 -28.48 -7.97 -11.62
C LEU A 75 -28.04 -7.84 -10.15
N ARG A 76 -26.74 -8.01 -9.86
CA ARG A 76 -26.19 -7.91 -8.50
C ARG A 76 -25.95 -6.45 -8.11
N THR A 77 -26.09 -6.19 -6.81
CA THR A 77 -25.78 -4.87 -6.24
C THR A 77 -24.32 -4.78 -5.80
N SER A 78 -23.77 -3.58 -5.85
CA SER A 78 -22.42 -3.26 -5.42
C SER A 78 -22.30 -1.80 -4.96
N SER A 79 -21.14 -1.46 -4.45
CA SER A 79 -20.66 -0.11 -4.14
C SER A 79 -19.19 -0.03 -4.52
N VAL A 80 -18.59 1.16 -4.43
CA VAL A 80 -17.16 1.37 -4.64
C VAL A 80 -16.27 0.43 -3.81
N LEU A 81 -16.71 0.04 -2.62
CA LEU A 81 -15.95 -0.84 -1.72
C LEU A 81 -16.14 -2.34 -2.01
N THR A 82 -17.05 -2.72 -2.89
CA THR A 82 -17.38 -4.14 -3.13
C THR A 82 -16.18 -4.88 -3.70
N LYS A 83 -15.87 -6.06 -3.15
CA LYS A 83 -14.67 -6.86 -3.45
C LYS A 83 -13.32 -6.14 -3.21
N THR A 84 -13.30 -5.07 -2.41
CA THR A 84 -12.05 -4.41 -1.97
C THR A 84 -11.67 -4.83 -0.55
N PRO A 85 -10.40 -4.63 -0.14
CA PRO A 85 -10.00 -4.84 1.25
C PRO A 85 -10.76 -3.99 2.27
N LEU A 86 -11.43 -2.91 1.86
CA LEU A 86 -12.23 -2.03 2.74
C LEU A 86 -13.73 -2.43 2.78
N ALA A 87 -14.15 -3.46 2.05
CA ALA A 87 -15.52 -3.94 2.04
C ALA A 87 -16.06 -4.26 3.45
N ARG A 88 -17.21 -3.69 3.83
CA ARG A 88 -17.85 -3.91 5.15
C ARG A 88 -17.02 -3.39 6.35
N LEU A 89 -15.95 -2.66 6.12
CA LEU A 89 -15.24 -1.99 7.21
C LEU A 89 -16.16 -0.93 7.84
N ARG A 90 -16.13 -0.80 9.17
CA ARG A 90 -16.99 0.12 9.94
C ARG A 90 -16.27 1.45 10.19
N LYS A 91 -17.02 2.43 10.72
CA LYS A 91 -16.53 3.77 11.10
C LYS A 91 -15.86 4.51 9.92
N ALA A 92 -16.56 4.56 8.79
CA ALA A 92 -16.09 5.20 7.56
C ALA A 92 -15.68 6.67 7.80
N GLN A 93 -16.36 7.36 8.72
CA GLN A 93 -16.04 8.73 9.13
C GLN A 93 -14.61 8.92 9.67
N CYS A 94 -13.91 7.86 10.09
CA CYS A 94 -12.54 7.95 10.62
C CYS A 94 -11.48 7.58 9.57
N TRP A 95 -11.87 7.23 8.34
CA TRP A 95 -10.94 6.66 7.36
C TRP A 95 -10.01 7.69 6.75
N GLU A 96 -10.45 8.94 6.64
CA GLU A 96 -9.61 10.05 6.18
C GLU A 96 -8.48 10.31 7.17
N ASP A 97 -8.80 10.43 8.47
CA ASP A 97 -7.79 10.54 9.54
C ASP A 97 -6.86 9.32 9.57
N TYR A 98 -7.41 8.13 9.31
CA TYR A 98 -6.61 6.91 9.31
C TYR A 98 -5.67 6.84 8.10
N ALA A 99 -6.13 7.26 6.93
CA ALA A 99 -5.29 7.43 5.75
C ALA A 99 -4.21 8.48 5.98
N GLN A 100 -4.52 9.62 6.61
CA GLN A 100 -3.52 10.61 7.01
C GLN A 100 -2.51 10.02 8.00
N ALA A 101 -2.95 9.22 8.97
CA ALA A 101 -2.04 8.51 9.88
C ALA A 101 -1.12 7.51 9.16
N LEU A 102 -1.55 6.93 8.03
CA LEU A 102 -0.68 6.12 7.17
C LEU A 102 0.32 6.99 6.40
N ILE A 103 -0.10 8.15 5.90
CA ILE A 103 0.80 9.08 5.21
C ILE A 103 1.92 9.55 6.13
N ASP A 104 1.57 9.94 7.36
CA ASP A 104 2.51 10.41 8.37
C ASP A 104 3.39 9.28 8.96
N GLY A 105 3.15 8.02 8.56
CA GLY A 105 3.93 6.89 9.03
C GLY A 105 3.75 6.60 10.52
N LEU A 106 2.56 6.83 11.09
CA LEU A 106 2.32 6.71 12.53
C LEU A 106 2.31 5.26 13.02
N THR A 107 2.63 5.05 14.29
CA THR A 107 2.44 3.74 14.95
C THR A 107 0.95 3.40 15.11
N VAL A 108 0.63 2.13 15.36
CA VAL A 108 -0.76 1.69 15.57
C VAL A 108 -1.43 2.45 16.71
N ARG A 109 -0.68 2.72 17.79
CA ARG A 109 -1.20 3.43 18.97
C ARG A 109 -1.51 4.89 18.65
N GLN A 110 -0.59 5.58 17.97
CA GLN A 110 -0.82 6.96 17.53
C GLN A 110 -2.00 7.07 16.57
N ALA A 111 -2.10 6.16 15.58
CA ALA A 111 -3.23 6.12 14.66
C ALA A 111 -4.57 5.84 15.40
N ALA A 112 -4.55 4.97 16.42
CA ALA A 112 -5.73 4.69 17.24
C ALA A 112 -6.21 5.94 18.00
N VAL A 113 -5.27 6.68 18.62
CA VAL A 113 -5.56 7.95 19.30
C VAL A 113 -6.12 8.97 18.32
N ARG A 114 -5.46 9.18 17.18
CA ARG A 114 -5.89 10.15 16.16
C ARG A 114 -7.33 9.89 15.69
N CYS A 115 -7.67 8.64 15.43
CA CYS A 115 -8.98 8.27 14.91
C CYS A 115 -10.04 8.05 15.99
N GLY A 116 -9.71 8.18 17.28
CA GLY A 116 -10.64 7.89 18.37
C GLY A 116 -11.15 6.43 18.38
N VAL A 117 -10.30 5.47 18.02
CA VAL A 117 -10.63 4.04 17.98
C VAL A 117 -9.72 3.22 18.90
N CYS A 118 -10.14 2.01 19.27
CA CYS A 118 -9.28 1.15 20.05
C CYS A 118 -8.09 0.64 19.22
N LYS A 119 -6.97 0.35 19.88
CA LYS A 119 -5.73 -0.17 19.27
C LYS A 119 -5.97 -1.37 18.34
N ASN A 120 -6.85 -2.30 18.73
CA ASN A 120 -7.13 -3.50 17.92
C ASN A 120 -7.87 -3.14 16.63
N THR A 121 -8.79 -2.16 16.67
CA THR A 121 -9.44 -1.66 15.46
C THR A 121 -8.42 -1.01 14.52
N ALA A 122 -7.56 -0.12 15.03
CA ALA A 122 -6.49 0.47 14.24
C ALA A 122 -5.55 -0.60 13.64
N PHE A 123 -5.15 -1.61 14.42
CA PHE A 123 -4.31 -2.70 13.93
C PHE A 123 -4.95 -3.46 12.76
N LEU A 124 -6.22 -3.85 12.90
CA LEU A 124 -6.96 -4.52 11.84
C LEU A 124 -7.14 -3.62 10.62
N TRP A 125 -7.40 -2.33 10.82
CA TRP A 125 -7.51 -1.35 9.75
C TRP A 125 -6.21 -1.21 8.98
N ARG A 126 -5.06 -1.15 9.66
CA ARG A 126 -3.74 -1.09 9.02
C ARG A 126 -3.61 -2.16 7.96
N HIS A 127 -3.81 -3.42 8.35
CA HIS A 127 -3.60 -4.52 7.44
C HIS A 127 -4.66 -4.60 6.35
N ARG A 128 -5.87 -4.08 6.59
CA ARG A 128 -6.89 -3.97 5.53
C ARG A 128 -6.57 -2.88 4.52
N PHE A 129 -6.13 -1.69 4.97
CA PHE A 129 -5.72 -0.60 4.08
C PHE A 129 -4.49 -1.00 3.25
N LEU A 130 -3.50 -1.64 3.88
CA LEU A 130 -2.25 -1.99 3.20
C LEU A 130 -2.36 -3.24 2.30
N LYS A 131 -3.44 -4.03 2.41
CA LYS A 131 -3.55 -5.33 1.72
C LYS A 131 -3.45 -5.21 0.19
N ALA A 132 -4.13 -4.22 -0.41
CA ALA A 132 -4.06 -4.01 -1.86
C ALA A 132 -2.75 -3.31 -2.27
N MET A 133 -2.27 -2.37 -1.45
CA MET A 133 -1.01 -1.65 -1.69
C MET A 133 0.18 -2.60 -1.82
N ALA A 134 0.16 -3.72 -1.07
CA ALA A 134 1.17 -4.77 -1.12
C ALA A 134 1.42 -5.36 -2.52
N SER A 135 0.46 -5.24 -3.45
CA SER A 135 0.60 -5.68 -4.85
C SER A 135 0.90 -4.53 -5.83
N HIS A 136 0.86 -3.27 -5.41
CA HIS A 136 1.13 -2.15 -6.30
C HIS A 136 2.63 -1.90 -6.38
N GLN A 137 3.25 -2.46 -7.40
CA GLN A 137 4.66 -2.31 -7.74
C GLN A 137 4.79 -2.23 -9.26
N ALA A 138 5.96 -1.85 -9.75
CA ALA A 138 6.22 -1.87 -11.18
C ALA A 138 6.00 -3.28 -11.76
N ALA A 139 5.39 -3.33 -12.94
CA ALA A 139 5.19 -4.57 -13.68
C ALA A 139 6.28 -4.82 -14.72
N ARG A 140 7.05 -3.77 -15.07
CA ARG A 140 8.17 -3.83 -16.01
C ARG A 140 9.19 -2.75 -15.65
N GLU A 141 10.47 -3.12 -15.72
CA GLU A 141 11.63 -2.28 -15.46
C GLU A 141 12.58 -2.40 -16.67
N GLY A 142 13.06 -1.28 -17.19
CA GLY A 142 13.85 -1.24 -18.44
C GLY A 142 15.02 -0.26 -18.38
N GLY A 143 15.83 -0.24 -19.44
CA GLY A 143 17.06 0.56 -19.47
C GLY A 143 18.10 0.02 -18.48
N ILE A 144 18.60 0.86 -17.57
CA ILE A 144 19.52 0.42 -16.51
C ILE A 144 18.68 0.05 -15.28
N VAL A 145 18.71 -1.22 -14.91
CA VAL A 145 17.95 -1.78 -13.78
C VAL A 145 18.91 -2.14 -12.67
N GLU A 146 18.75 -1.51 -11.51
CA GLU A 146 19.52 -1.80 -10.29
C GLU A 146 18.79 -2.87 -9.47
N VAL A 147 19.54 -3.88 -9.00
CA VAL A 147 19.02 -4.91 -8.09
C VAL A 147 19.99 -5.17 -6.95
N ASP A 148 19.45 -5.25 -5.75
CA ASP A 148 20.18 -5.61 -4.53
C ASP A 148 19.15 -6.12 -3.49
N GLU A 149 19.65 -6.74 -2.43
CA GLU A 149 18.82 -7.27 -1.36
C GLU A 149 19.09 -6.60 -0.01
N THR A 150 18.05 -6.64 0.83
CA THR A 150 18.17 -6.30 2.24
C THR A 150 17.50 -7.36 3.09
N PHE A 151 17.95 -7.50 4.34
CA PHE A 151 17.51 -8.55 5.24
C PHE A 151 16.73 -7.97 6.42
N PHE A 152 15.56 -8.53 6.69
CA PHE A 152 14.77 -8.23 7.89
C PHE A 152 14.77 -9.42 8.82
N LEU A 153 14.89 -9.16 10.12
CA LEU A 153 14.87 -10.22 11.10
C LEU A 153 13.49 -10.89 11.16
N GLU A 154 13.46 -12.22 11.04
CA GLU A 154 12.22 -12.99 11.12
C GLU A 154 11.56 -12.80 12.49
N SER A 155 10.27 -12.49 12.45
CA SER A 155 9.49 -12.07 13.60
C SER A 155 8.12 -12.74 13.60
N PHE A 156 7.85 -13.46 14.70
CA PHE A 156 6.58 -14.12 14.97
C PHE A 156 5.68 -13.31 15.90
N LYS A 157 5.79 -11.98 15.85
CA LYS A 157 5.05 -11.07 16.74
C LYS A 157 3.54 -11.29 16.62
N GLY A 158 2.91 -11.68 17.73
CA GLY A 158 1.48 -11.98 17.79
C GLY A 158 1.10 -13.43 17.49
N LEU A 159 2.06 -14.28 17.10
CA LEU A 159 1.85 -15.72 16.95
C LEU A 159 1.91 -16.42 18.32
N ARG A 160 1.03 -17.39 18.55
CA ARG A 160 1.06 -18.31 19.69
C ARG A 160 1.67 -19.64 19.24
N GLY A 161 2.43 -20.31 20.10
CA GLY A 161 3.11 -21.57 19.75
C GLY A 161 4.27 -21.33 18.78
N LEU A 162 5.35 -20.72 19.26
CA LEU A 162 6.49 -20.38 18.42
C LEU A 162 7.25 -21.64 17.98
N PRO A 163 7.73 -21.72 16.73
CA PRO A 163 8.55 -22.84 16.24
C PRO A 163 9.98 -22.84 16.80
N ARG A 164 10.33 -21.81 17.57
CA ARG A 164 11.63 -21.63 18.23
C ARG A 164 11.44 -20.87 19.54
N PRO A 165 12.42 -20.90 20.46
CA PRO A 165 12.38 -20.09 21.68
C PRO A 165 12.13 -18.60 21.40
N ALA A 166 11.38 -17.96 22.30
CA ALA A 166 11.09 -16.53 22.20
C ALA A 166 12.38 -15.70 22.28
N ARG A 167 12.46 -14.65 21.46
CA ARG A 167 13.55 -13.65 21.58
C ARG A 167 13.11 -12.55 22.53
N HIS A 168 13.97 -12.18 23.47
CA HIS A 168 13.73 -11.05 24.38
C HIS A 168 14.27 -9.75 23.77
N ARG A 169 13.55 -8.62 24.00
CA ARG A 169 13.98 -7.23 23.69
C ARG A 169 14.47 -7.01 22.25
N GLY A 170 13.70 -7.43 21.24
CA GLY A 170 14.03 -7.21 19.83
C GLY A 170 15.30 -7.94 19.36
N GLY A 171 15.70 -8.98 20.11
CA GLY A 171 17.01 -9.62 20.06
C GLY A 171 17.59 -9.86 18.66
N LYS A 172 18.92 -9.81 18.58
CA LYS A 172 19.69 -10.04 17.36
C LYS A 172 19.46 -11.46 16.84
N GLY A 173 19.47 -11.64 15.51
CA GLY A 173 19.52 -12.98 14.91
C GLY A 173 20.72 -13.76 15.46
N ARG A 174 20.59 -15.09 15.58
CA ARG A 174 21.72 -15.95 15.96
C ARG A 174 22.72 -16.04 14.82
N THR A 175 22.21 -15.90 13.61
CA THR A 175 23.00 -15.81 12.38
C THR A 175 23.21 -14.35 11.95
N ARG A 176 24.11 -14.13 10.97
CA ARG A 176 24.34 -12.84 10.33
C ARG A 176 23.99 -12.96 8.84
N GLY A 177 23.53 -11.86 8.23
CA GLY A 177 23.30 -11.79 6.78
C GLY A 177 22.20 -12.76 6.30
N THR A 178 22.58 -13.67 5.39
CA THR A 178 21.73 -14.65 4.68
C THR A 178 21.29 -15.85 5.52
N GLY A 179 21.51 -15.82 6.84
CA GLY A 179 21.12 -16.92 7.72
C GLY A 179 19.60 -17.10 7.85
N PRO A 180 19.15 -18.26 8.35
CA PRO A 180 17.73 -18.64 8.42
C PRO A 180 16.90 -17.73 9.33
N ASP A 181 17.54 -16.90 10.16
CA ASP A 181 16.85 -15.93 11.01
C ASP A 181 16.37 -14.69 10.24
N TYR A 182 16.73 -14.53 8.97
CA TYR A 182 16.45 -13.34 8.18
C TYR A 182 15.61 -13.65 6.96
N ILE A 183 14.72 -12.71 6.67
CA ILE A 183 13.86 -12.70 5.51
C ILE A 183 14.52 -11.79 4.47
N PRO A 184 14.97 -12.35 3.33
CA PRO A 184 15.46 -11.55 2.22
C PRO A 184 14.32 -10.73 1.61
N VAL A 185 14.59 -9.45 1.38
CA VAL A 185 13.78 -8.55 0.59
C VAL A 185 14.63 -8.06 -0.57
N MET A 186 14.33 -8.55 -1.76
CA MET A 186 14.98 -8.10 -3.00
C MET A 186 14.29 -6.82 -3.47
N VAL A 187 15.07 -5.81 -3.84
CA VAL A 187 14.58 -4.54 -4.38
C VAL A 187 15.14 -4.37 -5.78
N VAL A 188 14.26 -4.00 -6.70
CA VAL A 188 14.57 -3.74 -8.10
C VAL A 188 14.11 -2.33 -8.43
N GLN A 189 14.95 -1.55 -9.10
CA GLN A 189 14.64 -0.18 -9.47
C GLN A 189 15.32 0.22 -10.78
N ASP A 190 14.56 0.77 -11.72
CA ASP A 190 15.10 1.42 -12.91
C ASP A 190 15.49 2.90 -12.66
N ARG A 191 16.15 3.49 -13.66
CA ARG A 191 16.55 4.91 -13.64
C ARG A 191 15.37 5.89 -13.76
N ALA A 192 14.23 5.43 -14.27
CA ALA A 192 13.02 6.24 -14.33
C ALA A 192 12.32 6.34 -12.95
N GLY A 193 12.82 5.60 -11.95
CA GLY A 193 12.30 5.61 -10.58
C GLY A 193 11.17 4.63 -10.35
N HIS A 194 10.86 3.78 -11.33
CA HIS A 194 10.01 2.62 -11.09
C HIS A 194 10.73 1.69 -10.12
N HIS A 195 9.95 1.06 -9.24
CA HIS A 195 10.51 0.16 -8.26
C HIS A 195 9.55 -0.98 -7.91
N ALA A 196 10.15 -2.12 -7.61
CA ALA A 196 9.49 -3.29 -7.08
C ALA A 196 10.30 -3.87 -5.92
N ASP A 197 9.62 -4.50 -4.98
CA ASP A 197 10.29 -5.27 -3.94
C ASP A 197 9.55 -6.57 -3.66
N PHE A 198 10.33 -7.56 -3.24
CA PHE A 198 9.88 -8.92 -3.10
C PHE A 198 10.40 -9.50 -1.79
N GLN A 199 9.48 -9.85 -0.90
CA GLN A 199 9.78 -10.71 0.23
C GLN A 199 10.01 -12.13 -0.29
N LEU A 200 11.25 -12.60 -0.24
CA LEU A 200 11.65 -13.92 -0.72
C LEU A 200 11.70 -14.91 0.45
N GLU A 201 11.34 -16.17 0.20
CA GLU A 201 11.52 -17.24 1.18
C GLU A 201 12.97 -17.71 1.24
N LYS A 202 13.65 -17.73 0.09
CA LYS A 202 15.05 -18.13 -0.07
C LYS A 202 15.73 -17.24 -1.10
N MET A 203 17.01 -16.97 -0.87
CA MET A 203 17.87 -16.29 -1.84
C MET A 203 18.62 -17.33 -2.68
N ASN A 204 17.97 -17.86 -3.72
CA ASN A 204 18.56 -18.82 -4.65
C ASN A 204 18.26 -18.45 -6.12
N ALA A 205 19.00 -19.02 -7.06
CA ALA A 205 18.89 -18.70 -8.48
C ALA A 205 17.47 -18.94 -9.03
N GLU A 206 16.83 -20.06 -8.66
CA GLU A 206 15.47 -20.41 -9.10
C GLU A 206 14.45 -19.32 -8.71
N THR A 207 14.46 -18.91 -7.44
CA THR A 207 13.54 -17.89 -6.93
C THR A 207 13.79 -16.54 -7.59
N VAL A 208 15.07 -16.14 -7.71
CA VAL A 208 15.46 -14.87 -8.33
C VAL A 208 15.05 -14.85 -9.81
N ILE A 209 15.28 -15.94 -10.55
CA ILE A 209 14.88 -16.05 -11.96
C ILE A 209 13.36 -15.94 -12.10
N ALA A 210 12.59 -16.67 -11.30
CA ALA A 210 11.13 -16.64 -11.36
C ALA A 210 10.56 -15.24 -11.11
N VAL A 211 11.19 -14.46 -10.21
CA VAL A 211 10.75 -13.11 -9.86
C VAL A 211 11.18 -12.06 -10.89
N LEU A 212 12.44 -12.12 -11.36
CA LEU A 212 12.98 -11.09 -12.26
C LEU A 212 12.55 -11.27 -13.72
N THR A 213 12.31 -12.50 -14.17
CA THR A 213 11.92 -12.78 -15.58
C THR A 213 10.70 -11.99 -16.06
N PRO A 214 9.57 -11.95 -15.32
CA PRO A 214 8.41 -11.16 -15.76
C PRO A 214 8.60 -9.64 -15.59
N LEU A 215 9.62 -9.19 -14.84
CA LEU A 215 9.82 -7.79 -14.46
C LEU A 215 10.84 -7.08 -15.34
N VAL A 216 12.00 -7.70 -15.58
CA VAL A 216 13.14 -7.06 -16.24
C VAL A 216 13.00 -7.24 -17.75
N SER A 217 13.05 -6.13 -18.49
CA SER A 217 13.01 -6.14 -19.94
C SER A 217 14.24 -6.86 -20.52
N SER A 218 14.08 -7.59 -21.63
CA SER A 218 15.15 -8.38 -22.26
C SER A 218 16.32 -7.53 -22.77
N ASP A 219 16.06 -6.27 -23.10
CA ASP A 219 17.03 -5.27 -23.55
C ASP A 219 17.63 -4.43 -22.40
N ALA A 220 17.28 -4.74 -21.15
CA ALA A 220 17.81 -4.01 -20.00
C ALA A 220 19.28 -4.36 -19.73
N VAL A 221 19.96 -3.48 -18.97
CA VAL A 221 21.25 -3.74 -18.35
C VAL A 221 21.04 -3.87 -16.85
N LEU A 222 21.25 -5.07 -16.31
CA LEU A 222 21.13 -5.34 -14.89
C LEU A 222 22.41 -4.92 -14.16
N CYS A 223 22.28 -4.13 -13.09
CA CYS A 223 23.35 -3.71 -12.21
C CYS A 223 23.16 -4.35 -10.83
N SER A 224 24.16 -5.08 -10.33
CA SER A 224 24.11 -5.67 -8.97
C SER A 224 25.48 -5.68 -8.28
N ASP A 225 25.51 -6.05 -7.00
CA ASP A 225 26.71 -6.15 -6.15
C ASP A 225 27.65 -7.32 -6.53
N GLY A 226 27.21 -8.20 -7.42
CA GLY A 226 27.95 -9.36 -7.89
C GLY A 226 27.57 -10.68 -7.22
N ALA A 227 26.49 -10.76 -6.44
CA ALA A 227 25.97 -12.03 -5.96
C ALA A 227 25.66 -13.00 -7.12
N GLY A 228 26.08 -14.26 -6.98
CA GLY A 228 26.02 -15.26 -8.06
C GLY A 228 24.60 -15.52 -8.61
N VAL A 229 23.56 -15.30 -7.80
CA VAL A 229 22.15 -15.44 -8.21
C VAL A 229 21.78 -14.50 -9.36
N TYR A 230 22.33 -13.28 -9.38
CA TYR A 230 22.07 -12.30 -10.44
C TYR A 230 22.83 -12.65 -11.73
N ALA A 231 24.02 -13.23 -11.62
CA ALA A 231 24.76 -13.76 -12.76
C ALA A 231 24.03 -14.95 -13.39
N SER A 232 23.47 -15.86 -12.57
CA SER A 232 22.64 -16.97 -13.05
C SER A 232 21.41 -16.49 -13.81
N PHE A 233 20.70 -15.49 -13.28
CA PHE A 233 19.55 -14.88 -13.96
C PHE A 233 19.94 -14.25 -15.30
N SER A 234 20.98 -13.44 -15.31
CA SER A 234 21.42 -12.73 -16.51
C SER A 234 21.83 -13.69 -17.62
N LYS A 235 22.55 -14.77 -17.28
CA LYS A 235 22.89 -15.84 -18.22
C LYS A 235 21.67 -16.58 -18.74
N ALA A 236 20.68 -16.85 -17.89
CA ALA A 236 19.47 -17.57 -18.27
C ALA A 236 18.55 -16.75 -19.21
N GLN A 237 18.48 -15.44 -19.03
CA GLN A 237 17.62 -14.54 -19.81
C GLN A 237 18.35 -13.79 -20.93
N GLY A 238 19.67 -13.95 -21.07
CA GLY A 238 20.48 -13.23 -22.07
C GLY A 238 20.58 -11.72 -21.81
N VAL A 239 20.38 -11.29 -20.56
CA VAL A 239 20.40 -9.88 -20.14
C VAL A 239 21.84 -9.46 -19.86
N THR A 240 22.22 -8.24 -20.25
CA THR A 240 23.56 -7.71 -19.94
C THR A 240 23.71 -7.48 -18.44
N HIS A 241 24.75 -8.04 -17.82
CA HIS A 241 24.99 -7.90 -16.38
C HIS A 241 26.24 -7.09 -16.10
N GLN A 242 26.06 -5.94 -15.45
CA GLN A 242 27.14 -5.12 -14.93
C GLN A 242 27.27 -5.34 -13.42
N VAL A 243 28.40 -5.91 -13.01
CA VAL A 243 28.73 -6.05 -11.59
C VAL A 243 29.39 -4.78 -11.07
N VAL A 244 28.83 -4.20 -10.02
CA VAL A 244 29.36 -2.99 -9.36
C VAL A 244 29.90 -3.41 -7.99
N ARG A 245 31.22 -3.59 -7.90
CA ARG A 245 31.87 -3.95 -6.63
C ARG A 245 32.12 -2.70 -5.80
N ASN A 246 31.59 -2.67 -4.59
CA ASN A 246 31.77 -1.56 -3.66
C ASN A 246 33.17 -1.62 -2.99
N ARG A 247 34.26 -1.45 -3.76
CA ARG A 247 35.63 -1.26 -3.23
C ARG A 247 35.90 0.23 -3.02
N GLN A 248 36.72 0.57 -2.01
CA GLN A 248 37.18 1.95 -1.80
C GLN A 248 37.83 2.47 -3.09
N GLY A 249 37.21 3.48 -3.72
CA GLY A 249 37.75 4.19 -4.89
C GLY A 249 36.91 4.09 -6.16
N GLU A 250 36.18 3.00 -6.39
CA GLU A 250 35.44 2.74 -7.65
C GLU A 250 33.94 2.59 -7.38
N ARG A 251 33.28 3.68 -6.97
CA ARG A 251 31.82 3.69 -6.69
C ARG A 251 30.95 3.84 -7.94
N VAL A 252 31.58 4.04 -9.09
CA VAL A 252 30.94 4.37 -10.37
C VAL A 252 31.79 3.79 -11.50
N VAL A 253 31.22 2.89 -12.31
CA VAL A 253 31.79 2.51 -13.61
C VAL A 253 30.95 3.20 -14.68
N GLY A 254 31.30 4.45 -15.01
CA GLY A 254 30.52 5.28 -15.93
C GLY A 254 29.07 5.49 -15.47
N ALA A 255 28.09 5.01 -16.23
CA ALA A 255 26.67 5.13 -15.90
C ALA A 255 26.14 4.01 -14.98
N TYR A 256 26.98 3.05 -14.56
CA TYR A 256 26.54 1.86 -13.83
C TYR A 256 26.85 1.95 -12.33
N HIS A 257 25.81 1.89 -11.52
CA HIS A 257 25.91 1.88 -10.05
C HIS A 257 24.64 1.30 -9.42
N ILE A 258 24.71 0.91 -8.14
CA ILE A 258 23.56 0.41 -7.35
C ILE A 258 23.12 1.39 -6.24
N GLN A 259 23.42 2.68 -6.41
CA GLN A 259 23.21 3.70 -5.37
C GLN A 259 21.74 3.99 -5.07
N HIS A 260 20.83 3.84 -6.04
CA HIS A 260 19.41 4.12 -5.81
C HIS A 260 18.78 3.05 -4.92
N VAL A 261 19.05 1.78 -5.21
CA VAL A 261 18.59 0.66 -4.38
C VAL A 261 19.19 0.74 -2.98
N ASN A 262 20.49 1.06 -2.87
CA ASN A 262 21.14 1.29 -1.57
C ASN A 262 20.51 2.45 -0.79
N GLY A 263 20.17 3.54 -1.47
CA GLY A 263 19.44 4.67 -0.90
C GLY A 263 18.06 4.26 -0.39
N TYR A 264 17.31 3.49 -1.20
CA TYR A 264 16.01 2.95 -0.81
C TYR A 264 16.11 2.01 0.39
N HIS A 265 17.08 1.09 0.41
CA HIS A 265 17.35 0.20 1.54
C HIS A 265 17.51 0.96 2.85
N ARG A 266 18.31 2.04 2.83
CA ARG A 266 18.53 2.90 4.00
C ARG A 266 17.22 3.52 4.48
N ARG A 267 16.50 4.21 3.58
CA ARG A 267 15.23 4.88 3.91
C ARG A 267 14.18 3.89 4.41
N LEU A 268 14.11 2.71 3.81
CA LEU A 268 13.20 1.64 4.23
C LEU A 268 13.53 1.17 5.65
N LYS A 269 14.81 0.90 5.96
CA LYS A 269 15.23 0.46 7.31
C LYS A 269 14.94 1.51 8.36
N GLU A 270 15.38 2.75 8.14
CA GLU A 270 15.14 3.89 9.03
C GLU A 270 13.63 4.09 9.26
N TRP A 271 12.83 3.99 8.19
CA TRP A 271 11.38 4.09 8.32
C TRP A 271 10.79 2.94 9.14
N MET A 272 11.28 1.71 8.98
CA MET A 272 10.78 0.52 9.70
C MET A 272 11.09 0.51 11.19
N GLU A 273 12.15 1.19 11.64
CA GLU A 273 12.58 1.24 13.06
C GLU A 273 11.47 1.72 13.99
N ARG A 274 10.65 2.67 13.54
CA ARG A 274 9.53 3.26 14.30
C ARG A 274 8.48 2.23 14.76
N PHE A 275 8.42 1.06 14.13
CA PHE A 275 7.44 0.02 14.46
C PHE A 275 7.96 -1.00 15.48
N HIS A 276 9.25 -0.91 15.86
CA HIS A 276 9.91 -1.82 16.79
C HIS A 276 9.65 -3.29 16.43
N GLY A 277 9.92 -3.62 15.17
CA GLY A 277 9.66 -4.93 14.58
C GLY A 277 8.19 -5.13 14.18
N VAL A 278 8.01 -5.57 12.94
CA VAL A 278 6.73 -6.06 12.42
C VAL A 278 6.76 -7.58 12.38
N ALA A 279 5.60 -8.22 12.35
CA ALA A 279 5.55 -9.67 12.14
C ALA A 279 5.84 -9.99 10.66
N THR A 280 6.61 -11.04 10.39
CA THR A 280 7.02 -11.43 9.04
C THR A 280 5.83 -11.61 8.10
N HIS A 281 4.71 -12.14 8.60
CA HIS A 281 3.49 -12.34 7.81
C HIS A 281 2.85 -11.04 7.33
N TYR A 282 3.20 -9.90 7.91
CA TYR A 282 2.76 -8.58 7.47
C TYR A 282 3.83 -7.77 6.76
N LEU A 283 5.07 -8.27 6.63
CA LEU A 283 6.17 -7.51 6.05
C LEU A 283 5.82 -6.97 4.66
N ARG A 284 5.27 -7.81 3.78
CA ARG A 284 4.77 -7.40 2.44
C ARG A 284 3.81 -6.20 2.46
N ASN A 285 2.96 -6.08 3.48
CA ASN A 285 2.05 -4.93 3.62
C ASN A 285 2.82 -3.64 3.94
N TYR A 286 3.85 -3.72 4.78
CA TYR A 286 4.70 -2.56 5.11
C TYR A 286 5.60 -2.17 3.94
N LEU A 287 6.07 -3.14 3.16
CA LEU A 287 6.82 -2.86 1.94
C LEU A 287 5.95 -2.10 0.93
N GLY A 288 4.73 -2.58 0.66
CA GLY A 288 3.77 -1.85 -0.19
C GLY A 288 3.42 -0.45 0.34
N TRP A 289 3.33 -0.29 1.66
CA TRP A 289 3.16 1.03 2.28
C TRP A 289 4.35 1.94 1.99
N ARG A 290 5.60 1.46 2.16
CA ARG A 290 6.79 2.26 1.87
C ARG A 290 6.86 2.65 0.40
N ARG A 291 6.56 1.72 -0.51
CA ARG A 291 6.50 1.99 -1.95
C ARG A 291 5.51 3.09 -2.30
N MET A 292 4.32 3.08 -1.72
CA MET A 292 3.32 4.13 -1.92
C MET A 292 3.85 5.50 -1.51
N LEU A 293 4.56 5.58 -0.38
CA LEU A 293 5.18 6.84 0.09
C LEU A 293 6.31 7.31 -0.84
N GLU A 294 7.11 6.40 -1.40
CA GLU A 294 8.21 6.73 -2.32
C GLU A 294 7.66 7.15 -3.69
N ARG A 295 6.68 6.42 -4.20
CA ARG A 295 5.99 6.71 -5.47
C ARG A 295 5.43 8.13 -5.48
N TYR A 296 4.63 8.49 -4.47
CA TYR A 296 3.96 9.79 -4.45
C TYR A 296 4.79 10.90 -3.80
N GLY A 297 5.83 10.58 -3.04
CA GLY A 297 6.72 11.56 -2.42
C GLY A 297 5.95 12.65 -1.66
N ARG A 298 6.19 13.91 -2.03
CA ARG A 298 5.52 15.09 -1.41
C ARG A 298 4.06 15.25 -1.81
N GLU A 299 3.63 14.60 -2.88
CA GLU A 299 2.26 14.71 -3.39
C GLU A 299 1.31 13.68 -2.78
N VAL A 300 1.79 12.85 -1.85
CA VAL A 300 0.94 11.89 -1.16
C VAL A 300 -0.14 12.63 -0.37
N ASN A 301 -1.40 12.24 -0.59
CA ASN A 301 -2.56 12.83 0.06
C ASN A 301 -3.62 11.77 0.36
N VAL A 302 -4.64 12.14 1.13
CA VAL A 302 -5.68 11.22 1.58
C VAL A 302 -6.40 10.52 0.41
N PRO A 303 -6.84 11.20 -0.67
CA PRO A 303 -7.41 10.55 -1.84
C PRO A 303 -6.50 9.48 -2.45
N ARG A 304 -5.21 9.80 -2.70
CA ARG A 304 -4.24 8.83 -3.25
C ARG A 304 -4.09 7.61 -2.33
N CYS A 305 -3.99 7.82 -1.02
CA CYS A 305 -3.90 6.72 -0.05
C CYS A 305 -5.18 5.86 -0.04
N LEU A 306 -6.37 6.45 -0.16
CA LEU A 306 -7.63 5.71 -0.22
C LEU A 306 -7.75 4.91 -1.53
N HIS A 307 -7.34 5.48 -2.65
CA HIS A 307 -7.27 4.81 -3.96
C HIS A 307 -6.36 3.57 -3.91
N GLU A 308 -5.17 3.73 -3.34
CA GLU A 308 -4.21 2.66 -3.07
C GLU A 308 -4.81 1.55 -2.18
N ALA A 309 -5.52 1.94 -1.11
CA ALA A 309 -6.18 0.98 -0.21
C ALA A 309 -7.29 0.17 -0.87
N LEU A 310 -7.90 0.70 -1.93
CA LEU A 310 -8.95 0.04 -2.71
C LEU A 310 -8.43 -0.85 -3.83
N GLY A 311 -7.12 -0.87 -4.08
CA GLY A 311 -6.56 -1.59 -5.22
C GLY A 311 -6.66 -0.84 -6.54
N ARG A 312 -6.75 0.49 -6.49
CA ARG A 312 -6.94 1.36 -7.66
C ARG A 312 -5.89 2.47 -7.66
N PRO A 313 -4.59 2.13 -7.76
CA PRO A 313 -3.53 3.11 -7.68
C PRO A 313 -3.75 4.17 -8.77
N MET A 314 -3.54 5.44 -8.42
CA MET A 314 -3.58 6.50 -9.42
C MET A 314 -2.34 6.36 -10.30
N GLN A 315 -2.55 6.19 -11.61
CA GLN A 315 -1.46 6.18 -12.59
C GLN A 315 -0.66 7.48 -12.43
N HIS A 316 0.66 7.35 -12.34
CA HIS A 316 1.51 8.51 -12.54
C HIS A 316 1.33 8.96 -13.99
N VAL A 317 0.92 10.21 -14.17
CA VAL A 317 1.31 10.95 -15.37
C VAL A 317 2.80 11.15 -15.20
N ILE A 318 3.60 10.25 -15.76
CA ILE A 318 5.04 10.48 -15.86
C ILE A 318 5.15 11.67 -16.83
N GLY A 319 5.62 12.80 -16.32
CA GLY A 319 5.94 13.96 -17.14
C GLY A 319 6.88 13.52 -18.25
N THR A 320 6.49 13.90 -19.47
CA THR A 320 7.31 13.88 -20.68
C THR A 320 8.68 14.50 -20.46
#